data_AF-A0A3N5FJJ4-F1
#
_entry.id   AF-A0A3N5FJJ4-F1
#
_cell.length_a   1.000
_cell.length_b   1.000
_cell.length_c   1.000
_cell.angle_alpha   90.00
_cell.angle_beta   90.00
_cell.angle_gamma   90.00
#
_symmetry.space_group_name_H-M   'P 1'
#
loop_
_entity.id
_entity.type
_entity.pdbx_description
1 polymer ?
#
loop_
_entity_poly.entity_id
_entity_poly.type
_entity_poly.pdbx_seq_one_letter_code
_entity_poly.pdbx_strand_id
1 'polypeptide(L)'
;MTFLRLHAQAIIACDFLVVVTATFRLLYVFVVIEHRSRRLVHYNVTAHPNSAWTLQQLREAIGFEHRYEYLLHDRDSIFAEHLDESIARLAVRVVKSPPRCPMANAICERVIGTIRRECLDWLIPLSESHLRLILKSWVSHYNTGRPHMALGPGVPDPPLANRDSQQPKSRHRRKESYAVHAIPILGGLHHEYFLAPTGA
;
A
#
# COMPACT_ATOMS: atom_id res chain seq x y z
N MET A 1 16.64 -3.25 -17.60
CA MET A 1 15.68 -4.18 -16.98
C MET A 1 14.29 -4.00 -17.61
N THR A 2 14.09 -4.50 -18.83
CA THR A 2 12.83 -4.33 -19.60
C THR A 2 11.77 -5.36 -19.19
N PHE A 3 12.19 -6.59 -18.85
CA PHE A 3 11.31 -7.70 -18.44
C PHE A 3 10.46 -7.37 -17.20
N LEU A 4 11.11 -6.99 -16.09
CA LEU A 4 10.38 -6.62 -14.86
C LEU A 4 9.40 -5.47 -15.08
N ARG A 5 9.72 -4.50 -15.96
CA ARG A 5 8.85 -3.35 -16.23
C ARG A 5 7.59 -3.74 -17.01
N LEU A 6 7.70 -4.72 -17.90
CA LEU A 6 6.60 -5.23 -18.71
C LEU A 6 5.69 -6.17 -17.89
N HIS A 7 6.26 -7.04 -17.07
CA HIS A 7 5.48 -8.04 -16.32
C HIS A 7 5.02 -7.57 -14.93
N ALA A 8 5.60 -6.52 -14.33
CA ALA A 8 5.23 -6.07 -12.99
C ALA A 8 3.78 -5.56 -12.84
N GLN A 9 3.04 -5.33 -13.93
CA GLN A 9 1.59 -5.03 -13.86
C GLN A 9 0.78 -6.22 -13.40
N ALA A 10 1.23 -7.42 -13.76
CA ALA A 10 0.54 -8.66 -13.46
C ALA A 10 0.98 -9.27 -12.11
N ILE A 11 1.90 -8.61 -11.38
CA ILE A 11 2.47 -9.13 -10.14
C ILE A 11 1.95 -8.30 -8.95
N ILE A 12 1.31 -9.01 -8.02
CA ILE A 12 1.04 -8.51 -6.67
C ILE A 12 1.92 -9.24 -5.67
N ALA A 13 2.27 -8.56 -4.59
CA ALA A 13 2.93 -9.16 -3.45
C ALA A 13 2.09 -8.95 -2.19
N CYS A 14 2.09 -9.92 -1.29
CA CYS A 14 1.44 -9.79 0.01
C CYS A 14 2.33 -10.30 1.14
N ASP A 15 2.04 -9.80 2.34
CA ASP A 15 2.72 -10.19 3.56
C ASP A 15 1.92 -9.70 4.79
N PHE A 16 2.34 -10.11 5.98
CA PHE A 16 1.78 -9.71 7.25
C PHE A 16 2.73 -8.81 8.05
N LEU A 17 2.15 -7.90 8.83
CA LEU A 17 2.87 -7.25 9.92
C LEU A 17 2.08 -7.34 11.24
N VAL A 18 2.81 -7.51 12.34
CA VAL A 18 2.22 -7.54 13.69
C VAL A 18 2.28 -6.16 14.33
N VAL A 19 1.18 -5.78 14.98
CA VAL A 19 1.00 -4.53 15.71
C VAL A 19 0.49 -4.83 17.11
N VAL A 20 1.08 -4.18 18.12
CA VAL A 20 0.67 -4.32 19.52
C VAL A 20 -0.25 -3.16 19.88
N THR A 21 -1.41 -3.44 20.46
CA THR A 21 -2.32 -2.39 20.94
C THR A 21 -1.88 -1.82 22.28
N ALA A 22 -2.46 -0.69 22.69
CA ALA A 22 -2.29 -0.15 24.04
C ALA A 22 -2.70 -1.13 25.15
N THR A 23 -3.56 -2.10 24.82
CA THR A 23 -4.01 -3.19 25.72
C THR A 23 -3.17 -4.46 25.57
N PHE A 24 -1.99 -4.38 24.95
CA PHE A 24 -1.05 -5.48 24.72
C PHE A 24 -1.65 -6.66 23.93
N ARG A 25 -2.64 -6.39 23.08
CA ARG A 25 -3.18 -7.40 22.15
C ARG A 25 -2.38 -7.38 20.86
N LEU A 26 -2.12 -8.55 20.31
CA LEU A 26 -1.50 -8.69 18.99
C LEU A 26 -2.59 -8.59 17.92
N LEU A 27 -2.39 -7.68 16.97
CA LEU A 27 -3.17 -7.57 15.75
C LEU A 27 -2.26 -7.84 14.55
N TYR A 28 -2.79 -8.55 13.57
CA TYR A 28 -2.14 -8.85 12.31
C TYR A 28 -2.75 -7.98 11.23
N VAL A 29 -1.88 -7.29 10.50
CA VAL A 29 -2.26 -6.49 9.34
C VAL A 29 -1.77 -7.22 8.11
N PHE A 30 -2.71 -7.61 7.25
CA PHE A 30 -2.43 -8.14 5.93
C PHE A 30 -2.32 -6.99 4.94
N VAL A 31 -1.30 -7.01 4.10
CA VAL A 31 -1.09 -6.00 3.04
C VAL A 31 -0.89 -6.66 1.69
N VAL A 32 -1.43 -6.04 0.63
CA VAL A 32 -1.22 -6.44 -0.76
C VAL A 32 -0.78 -5.22 -1.56
N ILE A 33 0.33 -5.34 -2.29
CA ILE A 33 0.93 -4.26 -3.09
C ILE A 33 1.15 -4.69 -4.54
N GLU A 34 0.82 -3.82 -5.50
CA GLU A 34 1.11 -4.04 -6.92
C GLU A 34 2.58 -3.67 -7.22
N HIS A 35 3.33 -4.56 -7.89
CA HIS A 35 4.77 -4.38 -8.11
C HIS A 35 5.12 -3.17 -8.97
N ARG A 36 4.33 -2.87 -10.02
CA ARG A 36 4.67 -1.77 -10.95
C ARG A 36 4.34 -0.41 -10.37
N SER A 37 3.09 -0.18 -9.98
CA SER A 37 2.65 1.13 -9.47
C SER A 37 3.11 1.39 -8.04
N ARG A 38 3.49 0.35 -7.29
CA ARG A 38 3.69 0.41 -5.83
C ARG A 38 2.43 0.80 -5.07
N ARG A 39 1.25 0.61 -5.67
CA ARG A 39 -0.03 0.89 -5.02
C ARG A 39 -0.34 -0.20 -4.01
N LEU A 40 -0.67 0.19 -2.78
CA LEU A 40 -1.31 -0.71 -1.82
C LEU A 40 -2.74 -0.94 -2.29
N VAL A 41 -2.99 -2.13 -2.84
CA VAL A 41 -4.27 -2.48 -3.46
C VAL A 41 -5.27 -3.03 -2.46
N HIS A 42 -4.79 -3.64 -1.38
CA HIS A 42 -5.63 -4.15 -0.31
C HIS A 42 -4.89 -4.13 1.02
N TYR A 43 -5.64 -3.97 2.10
CA TYR A 43 -5.17 -4.22 3.45
C TYR A 43 -6.34 -4.61 4.34
N ASN A 44 -6.09 -5.42 5.38
CA ASN A 44 -7.08 -5.65 6.43
C ASN A 44 -6.40 -6.03 7.75
N VAL A 45 -7.16 -5.96 8.84
CA VAL A 45 -6.68 -6.20 10.21
C VAL A 45 -7.49 -7.33 10.84
N THR A 46 -6.83 -8.21 11.56
CA THR A 46 -7.47 -9.28 12.34
C THR A 46 -6.64 -9.62 13.58
N ALA A 47 -7.29 -10.02 14.66
CA ALA A 47 -6.61 -10.66 15.80
C ALA A 47 -6.28 -12.15 15.53
N HIS A 48 -6.90 -12.75 14.52
CA HIS A 48 -6.87 -14.19 14.26
C HIS A 48 -6.62 -14.48 12.76
N PRO A 49 -5.36 -14.36 12.28
CA PRO A 49 -5.03 -14.67 10.90
C PRO A 49 -5.12 -16.18 10.69
N ASN A 50 -5.98 -16.61 9.78
CA ASN A 50 -6.07 -18.00 9.35
C ASN A 50 -6.22 -18.08 7.83
N SER A 51 -5.99 -19.26 7.27
CA SER A 51 -5.99 -19.47 5.82
C SER A 51 -7.32 -19.08 5.16
N ALA A 52 -8.45 -19.36 5.78
CA ALA A 52 -9.77 -19.00 5.25
C ALA A 52 -9.96 -17.48 5.20
N TRP A 53 -9.55 -16.78 6.25
CA TRP A 53 -9.57 -15.32 6.31
C TRP A 53 -8.63 -14.71 5.27
N THR A 54 -7.39 -15.21 5.16
CA THR A 54 -6.40 -14.75 4.17
C THR A 54 -6.88 -14.96 2.74
N LEU A 55 -7.49 -16.11 2.44
CA LEU A 55 -8.08 -16.38 1.15
C LEU A 55 -9.17 -15.37 0.80
N GLN A 56 -10.01 -15.02 1.76
CA GLN A 56 -11.04 -14.00 1.56
C GLN A 56 -10.41 -12.63 1.25
N GLN A 57 -9.33 -12.26 1.93
CA GLN A 57 -8.62 -11.01 1.64
C GLN A 57 -8.01 -11.00 0.23
N LEU A 58 -7.45 -12.14 -0.20
CA LEU A 58 -6.91 -12.27 -1.55
C LEU A 58 -7.99 -12.20 -2.63
N ARG A 59 -9.19 -12.77 -2.39
CA ARG A 59 -10.33 -12.61 -3.31
C ARG A 59 -10.75 -11.15 -3.44
N GLU A 60 -10.81 -10.42 -2.33
CA GLU A 60 -11.15 -9.00 -2.31
C GLU A 60 -10.07 -8.16 -3.03
N ALA A 61 -8.80 -8.51 -2.88
CA ALA A 61 -7.68 -7.80 -3.51
C ALA A 61 -7.54 -8.05 -5.01
N ILE A 62 -7.69 -9.32 -5.44
CA ILE A 62 -7.54 -9.73 -6.84
C ILE A 62 -8.78 -9.31 -7.64
N GLY A 63 -9.96 -9.38 -7.02
CA GLY A 63 -11.23 -9.14 -7.68
C GLY A 63 -11.57 -10.23 -8.71
N PHE A 64 -12.54 -9.94 -9.58
CA PHE A 64 -12.97 -10.86 -10.65
C PHE A 64 -12.38 -10.50 -12.03
N GLU A 65 -11.83 -9.30 -12.17
CA GLU A 65 -11.12 -8.88 -13.36
C GLU A 65 -9.73 -9.50 -13.31
N HIS A 66 -9.37 -10.33 -14.30
CA HIS A 66 -8.12 -11.10 -14.36
C HIS A 66 -6.90 -10.19 -14.58
N ARG A 67 -6.65 -9.28 -13.64
CA ARG A 67 -5.65 -8.21 -13.72
C ARG A 67 -4.27 -8.66 -13.28
N TYR A 68 -4.20 -9.66 -12.41
CA TYR A 68 -2.95 -10.18 -11.85
C TYR A 68 -2.76 -11.65 -12.24
N GLU A 69 -1.56 -11.99 -12.69
CA GLU A 69 -1.18 -13.35 -13.08
C GLU A 69 -0.32 -14.03 -12.02
N TYR A 70 0.36 -13.25 -11.18
CA TYR A 70 1.29 -13.76 -10.17
C TYR A 70 1.05 -13.13 -8.80
N LEU A 71 1.01 -13.97 -7.77
CA LEU A 71 1.04 -13.57 -6.36
C LEU A 71 2.36 -13.99 -5.74
N LEU A 72 3.10 -13.02 -5.25
CA LEU A 72 4.30 -13.23 -4.45
C LEU A 72 3.95 -13.14 -2.97
N HIS A 73 4.30 -14.16 -2.20
CA HIS A 73 4.21 -14.10 -0.74
C HIS A 73 5.34 -14.89 -0.09
N ASP A 74 5.54 -14.66 1.20
CA ASP A 74 6.56 -15.37 1.96
C ASP A 74 6.12 -16.81 2.32
N ARG A 75 6.94 -17.57 3.04
CA ARG A 75 6.60 -18.95 3.41
C ARG A 75 5.96 -19.07 4.78
N ASP A 76 5.34 -18.00 5.31
CA ASP A 76 4.74 -18.08 6.64
C ASP A 76 3.69 -19.20 6.69
N SER A 77 3.66 -19.89 7.81
CA SER A 77 2.74 -20.99 8.15
C SER A 77 1.25 -20.60 8.05
N ILE A 78 0.95 -19.31 8.12
CA ILE A 78 -0.39 -18.75 7.87
C ILE A 78 -0.82 -19.01 6.41
N PHE A 79 0.14 -19.11 5.48
CA PHE A 79 -0.05 -19.53 4.10
C PHE A 79 0.10 -21.06 3.96
N ALA A 80 -0.83 -21.80 4.57
CA ALA A 80 -0.90 -23.27 4.49
C ALA A 80 -1.04 -23.76 3.03
N GLU A 81 -0.62 -24.98 2.72
CA GLU A 81 -0.64 -25.56 1.37
C GLU A 81 -2.02 -25.53 0.70
N HIS A 82 -3.10 -25.72 1.46
CA HIS A 82 -4.48 -25.61 0.96
C HIS A 82 -4.84 -24.18 0.47
N LEU A 83 -4.16 -23.15 0.97
CA LEU A 83 -4.35 -21.79 0.52
C LEU A 83 -3.84 -21.62 -0.92
N ASP A 84 -2.70 -22.21 -1.26
CA ASP A 84 -2.13 -22.11 -2.62
C ASP A 84 -3.05 -22.74 -3.66
N GLU A 85 -3.61 -23.92 -3.36
CA GLU A 85 -4.60 -24.58 -4.23
C GLU A 85 -5.82 -23.70 -4.44
N SER A 86 -6.27 -23.02 -3.38
CA SER A 86 -7.41 -22.12 -3.44
C SER A 86 -7.12 -20.84 -4.22
N ILE A 87 -5.88 -20.32 -4.15
CA ILE A 87 -5.44 -19.17 -4.94
C ILE A 87 -5.28 -19.55 -6.41
N ALA A 88 -4.80 -20.76 -6.72
CA ALA A 88 -4.70 -21.25 -8.09
C ALA A 88 -6.07 -21.27 -8.79
N ARG A 89 -7.16 -21.51 -8.05
CA ARG A 89 -8.55 -21.40 -8.57
C ARG A 89 -8.97 -19.96 -8.89
N LEU A 90 -8.26 -18.95 -8.39
CA LEU A 90 -8.45 -17.53 -8.77
C LEU A 90 -7.68 -17.17 -10.05
N ALA A 91 -7.15 -18.16 -10.78
CA ALA A 91 -6.33 -17.98 -11.98
C ALA A 91 -5.03 -17.19 -11.74
N VAL A 92 -4.53 -17.17 -10.48
CA VAL A 92 -3.28 -16.52 -10.10
C VAL A 92 -2.23 -17.55 -9.73
N ARG A 93 -1.03 -17.43 -10.30
CA ARG A 93 0.09 -18.31 -9.98
C ARG A 93 0.80 -17.83 -8.72
N VAL A 94 0.84 -18.68 -7.70
CA VAL A 94 1.58 -18.43 -6.47
C VAL A 94 3.10 -18.61 -6.71
N VAL A 95 3.87 -17.61 -6.28
CA VAL A 95 5.33 -17.62 -6.24
C VAL A 95 5.76 -17.40 -4.81
N LYS A 96 6.31 -18.42 -4.16
CA LYS A 96 6.81 -18.31 -2.79
C LYS A 96 8.21 -17.75 -2.77
N SER A 97 8.51 -16.87 -1.81
CA SER A 97 9.89 -16.44 -1.57
C SER A 97 10.79 -17.66 -1.28
N PRO A 98 12.06 -17.68 -1.74
CA PRO A 98 13.01 -18.70 -1.33
C PRO A 98 13.19 -18.65 0.20
N PRO A 99 13.42 -19.80 0.87
CA PRO A 99 13.68 -19.82 2.30
C PRO A 99 14.80 -18.85 2.66
N ARG A 100 14.58 -18.01 3.67
CA ARG A 100 15.56 -17.04 4.18
C ARG A 100 16.01 -16.00 3.14
N CYS A 101 15.17 -15.68 2.17
CA CYS A 101 15.44 -14.62 1.18
C CYS A 101 14.39 -13.50 1.27
N PRO A 102 14.49 -12.59 2.26
CA PRO A 102 13.56 -11.46 2.39
C PRO A 102 13.61 -10.53 1.17
N MET A 103 14.74 -10.52 0.45
CA MET A 103 14.89 -9.76 -0.78
C MET A 103 13.96 -10.21 -1.91
N ALA A 104 13.47 -11.44 -1.87
CA ALA A 104 12.51 -11.90 -2.86
C ALA A 104 11.17 -11.18 -2.73
N ASN A 105 10.72 -10.83 -1.52
CA ASN A 105 9.52 -10.03 -1.24
C ASN A 105 9.83 -8.55 -0.95
N ALA A 106 10.96 -8.04 -1.45
CA ALA A 106 11.49 -6.74 -1.05
C ALA A 106 10.53 -5.54 -1.25
N ILE A 107 9.58 -5.62 -2.18
CA ILE A 107 8.60 -4.53 -2.38
C ILE A 107 7.59 -4.51 -1.24
N CYS A 108 7.03 -5.67 -0.87
CA CYS A 108 6.09 -5.79 0.25
C CYS A 108 6.78 -5.44 1.59
N GLU A 109 7.97 -6.01 1.81
CA GLU A 109 8.77 -5.74 3.01
C GLU A 109 9.13 -4.26 3.17
N ARG A 110 9.44 -3.60 2.05
CA ARG A 110 9.72 -2.16 2.07
C ARG A 110 8.50 -1.36 2.48
N VAL A 111 7.30 -1.67 1.95
CA VAL A 111 6.09 -0.95 2.35
C VAL A 111 5.70 -1.24 3.81
N ILE A 112 5.90 -2.46 4.30
CA ILE A 112 5.73 -2.78 5.73
C ILE A 112 6.64 -1.91 6.60
N GLY A 113 7.92 -1.81 6.25
CA GLY A 113 8.84 -0.92 6.95
C GLY A 113 8.39 0.54 6.90
N THR A 114 7.83 1.00 5.77
CA THR A 114 7.30 2.36 5.63
C THR A 114 6.06 2.57 6.52
N ILE A 115 5.11 1.62 6.56
CA ILE A 115 3.95 1.66 7.45
C ILE A 115 4.41 1.82 8.91
N ARG A 116 5.42 1.07 9.34
CA ARG A 116 5.95 1.19 10.71
C ARG A 116 6.52 2.58 10.97
N ARG A 117 7.54 2.98 10.21
CA ARG A 117 8.29 4.23 10.44
C ARG A 117 7.45 5.50 10.31
N GLU A 118 6.47 5.50 9.41
CA GLU A 118 5.69 6.69 9.09
C GLU A 118 4.32 6.71 9.74
N CYS A 119 3.87 5.61 10.35
CA CYS A 119 2.54 5.54 10.96
C CYS A 119 2.56 4.89 12.33
N LEU A 120 2.92 3.60 12.39
CA LEU A 120 2.69 2.80 13.60
C LEU A 120 3.72 3.02 14.71
N ASP A 121 4.88 3.59 14.40
CA ASP A 121 5.86 4.00 15.41
C ASP A 121 5.41 5.28 16.16
N TRP A 122 4.45 6.03 15.60
CA TRP A 122 3.93 7.29 16.15
C TRP A 122 2.51 7.16 16.73
N LEU A 123 1.80 6.09 16.39
CA LEU A 123 0.40 5.87 16.76
C LEU A 123 0.25 4.52 17.44
N ILE A 124 -0.28 4.52 18.66
CA ILE A 124 -0.59 3.29 19.39
C ILE A 124 -2.06 2.94 19.17
N PRO A 125 -2.38 1.83 18.47
CA PRO A 125 -3.77 1.46 18.23
C PRO A 125 -4.44 1.00 19.52
N LEU A 126 -5.74 1.28 19.64
CA LEU A 126 -6.54 0.91 20.82
C LEU A 126 -7.31 -0.40 20.60
N SER A 127 -7.74 -0.64 19.36
CA SER A 127 -8.55 -1.78 18.95
C SER A 127 -8.33 -2.08 17.47
N GLU A 128 -8.87 -3.20 16.99
CA GLU A 128 -8.87 -3.54 15.56
C GLU A 128 -9.53 -2.45 14.71
N SER A 129 -10.70 -1.95 15.14
CA SER A 129 -11.42 -0.88 14.43
C SER A 129 -10.61 0.43 14.39
N HIS A 130 -9.91 0.76 15.48
CA HIS A 130 -9.05 1.94 15.52
C HIS A 130 -7.85 1.78 14.55
N LEU A 131 -7.20 0.62 14.55
CA LEU A 131 -6.11 0.33 13.61
C LEU A 131 -6.58 0.38 12.16
N ARG A 132 -7.77 -0.15 11.85
CA ARG A 132 -8.36 -0.08 10.51
C ARG A 132 -8.61 1.36 10.06
N LEU A 133 -9.06 2.24 10.96
CA LEU A 133 -9.25 3.67 10.68
C LEU A 133 -7.92 4.39 10.41
N ILE A 134 -6.91 4.15 11.25
CA ILE A 134 -5.56 4.70 11.07
C ILE A 134 -5.00 4.27 9.70
N LEU A 135 -5.02 2.98 9.40
CA LEU A 135 -4.53 2.45 8.14
C LEU A 135 -5.33 2.96 6.94
N LYS A 136 -6.64 3.20 7.07
CA LYS A 136 -7.44 3.81 6.00
C LYS A 136 -6.92 5.19 5.61
N SER A 137 -6.71 6.06 6.59
CA SER A 137 -6.16 7.40 6.35
C SER A 137 -4.74 7.31 5.79
N TRP A 138 -3.90 6.45 6.37
CA TRP A 138 -2.52 6.30 5.94
C TRP A 138 -2.37 5.72 4.53
N VAL A 139 -3.12 4.68 4.18
CA VAL A 139 -3.07 4.04 2.86
C VAL A 139 -3.57 4.99 1.78
N SER A 140 -4.60 5.80 2.07
CA SER A 140 -5.03 6.86 1.17
C SER A 140 -3.87 7.81 0.89
N HIS A 141 -3.24 8.34 1.95
CA HIS A 141 -2.07 9.21 1.83
C HIS A 141 -0.92 8.53 1.06
N TYR A 142 -0.59 7.28 1.38
CA TYR A 142 0.48 6.53 0.73
C TYR A 142 0.27 6.39 -0.79
N ASN A 143 -0.97 6.12 -1.22
CA ASN A 143 -1.31 5.90 -2.61
C ASN A 143 -1.43 7.21 -3.41
N THR A 144 -1.97 8.29 -2.82
CA THR A 144 -2.35 9.49 -3.57
C THR A 144 -1.52 10.74 -3.25
N GLY A 145 -0.90 10.81 -2.08
CA GLY A 145 -0.24 12.03 -1.60
C GLY A 145 1.27 11.89 -1.33
N ARG A 146 1.71 10.73 -0.83
CA ARG A 146 3.11 10.48 -0.44
C ARG A 146 3.99 10.37 -1.69
N PRO A 147 5.06 11.16 -1.85
CA PRO A 147 5.99 11.02 -2.98
C PRO A 147 6.81 9.71 -2.94
N HIS A 148 6.98 9.07 -4.10
CA HIS A 148 7.77 7.85 -4.28
C HIS A 148 8.89 8.07 -5.28
N MET A 149 10.13 8.10 -4.80
CA MET A 149 11.32 8.25 -5.65
C MET A 149 11.46 7.12 -6.68
N ALA A 150 10.99 5.92 -6.35
CA ALA A 150 11.00 4.77 -7.26
C ALA A 150 10.12 4.96 -8.51
N LEU A 151 9.19 5.93 -8.50
CA LEU A 151 8.28 6.24 -9.61
C LEU A 151 8.72 7.47 -10.42
N GLY A 152 9.81 8.15 -10.03
CA GLY A 152 10.16 9.47 -10.54
C GLY A 152 9.18 10.51 -9.98
N PRO A 153 9.65 11.39 -9.08
CA PRO A 153 8.91 12.05 -7.98
C PRO A 153 7.37 12.06 -8.10
N GLY A 154 6.74 10.89 -8.00
CA GLY A 154 5.33 10.68 -8.32
C GLY A 154 4.66 9.82 -7.25
N VAL A 155 3.36 9.58 -7.41
CA VAL A 155 2.56 8.78 -6.46
C VAL A 155 1.94 7.56 -7.17
N PRO A 156 1.66 6.46 -6.46
CA PRO A 156 1.12 5.23 -7.05
C PRO A 156 -0.19 5.41 -7.80
N ASP A 157 -1.09 6.25 -7.26
CA ASP A 157 -2.39 6.55 -7.83
C ASP A 157 -2.57 8.08 -7.91
N PRO A 158 -1.99 8.72 -8.95
CA PRO A 158 -1.98 10.18 -9.04
C PRO A 158 -3.41 10.71 -9.20
N PRO A 159 -3.86 11.63 -8.32
CA PRO A 159 -5.16 12.28 -8.48
C PRO A 159 -5.30 12.88 -9.86
N LEU A 160 -6.50 12.82 -10.46
CA LEU A 160 -6.78 13.37 -11.79
C LEU A 160 -6.33 14.84 -11.89
N ALA A 161 -6.54 15.63 -10.83
CA ALA A 161 -6.13 17.03 -10.74
C ALA A 161 -4.62 17.28 -10.91
N ASN A 162 -3.76 16.31 -10.57
CA ASN A 162 -2.30 16.46 -10.75
C ASN A 162 -1.86 16.30 -12.21
N ARG A 163 -2.69 15.69 -13.07
CA ARG A 163 -2.36 15.50 -14.50
C ARG A 163 -2.41 16.81 -15.30
N ASP A 164 -3.22 17.77 -14.85
CA ASP A 164 -3.48 19.04 -15.54
C ASP A 164 -2.69 20.22 -14.97
N SER A 165 -1.74 19.97 -14.06
CA SER A 165 -0.87 21.03 -13.56
C SER A 165 0.08 21.48 -14.69
N GLN A 166 -0.38 22.48 -15.47
CA GLN A 166 0.39 23.13 -16.52
C GLN A 166 1.81 23.39 -16.01
N GLN A 167 2.79 22.81 -16.70
CA GLN A 167 4.20 23.08 -16.42
C GLN A 167 4.39 24.61 -16.42
N PRO A 168 4.80 25.20 -15.28
CA PRO A 168 4.97 26.64 -15.24
C PRO A 168 6.05 27.02 -16.26
N LYS A 169 5.76 27.99 -17.14
CA LYS A 169 6.70 28.51 -18.16
C LYS A 169 7.98 29.11 -17.53
N SER A 170 8.01 29.29 -16.21
CA SER A 170 9.16 29.75 -15.44
C SER A 170 9.32 28.91 -14.18
N ARG A 171 10.56 28.48 -13.90
CA ARG A 171 10.94 27.76 -12.66
C ARG A 171 10.86 28.65 -11.41
N HIS A 172 10.73 29.96 -11.56
CA HIS A 172 10.91 30.94 -10.47
C HIS A 172 9.73 31.89 -10.26
N ARG A 173 8.68 31.84 -11.11
CA ARG A 173 7.53 32.73 -10.96
C ARG A 173 6.24 32.05 -11.43
N ARG A 174 5.40 31.62 -10.49
CA ARG A 174 3.97 31.38 -10.72
C ARG A 174 3.25 32.71 -10.50
N LYS A 175 2.24 33.05 -11.32
CA LYS A 175 1.44 34.28 -11.15
C LYS A 175 0.92 34.37 -9.70
N GLU A 176 0.85 35.57 -9.14
CA GLU A 176 0.49 35.93 -7.74
C GLU A 176 -0.90 35.45 -7.25
N SER A 177 -1.56 34.57 -7.99
CA SER A 177 -2.97 34.18 -7.81
C SER A 177 -3.16 32.81 -7.18
N TYR A 178 -2.18 32.27 -6.45
CA TYR A 178 -2.30 30.94 -5.82
C TYR A 178 -1.87 30.95 -4.34
N ALA A 179 -2.68 30.35 -3.48
CA ALA A 179 -2.38 30.06 -2.09
C ALA A 179 -1.99 28.58 -1.93
N VAL A 180 -1.05 28.30 -1.01
CA VAL A 180 -0.71 26.92 -0.60
C VAL A 180 -1.66 26.51 0.51
N HIS A 181 -2.45 25.47 0.28
CA HIS A 181 -3.29 24.85 1.30
C HIS A 181 -2.61 23.57 1.81
N ALA A 182 -2.71 23.34 3.11
CA ALA A 182 -2.21 22.14 3.77
C ALA A 182 -3.39 21.37 4.38
N ILE A 183 -3.50 20.08 4.07
CA ILE A 183 -4.45 19.17 4.73
C ILE A 183 -3.67 18.30 5.71
N PRO A 184 -4.03 18.32 7.01
CA PRO A 184 -3.42 17.43 7.99
C PRO A 184 -3.92 16.00 7.77
N ILE A 185 -2.98 15.06 7.77
CA ILE A 185 -3.23 13.62 7.68
C ILE A 185 -2.82 12.99 9.02
N LEU A 186 -3.63 12.06 9.53
CA LEU A 186 -3.41 11.40 10.84
C LEU A 186 -3.17 12.41 11.97
N GLY A 187 -4.02 13.43 12.07
CA GLY A 187 -3.90 14.46 13.12
C GLY A 187 -2.70 15.40 12.94
N GLY A 188 -2.14 15.50 11.72
CA GLY A 188 -1.00 16.37 11.41
C GLY A 188 0.36 15.66 11.43
N LEU A 189 0.38 14.34 11.60
CA LEU A 189 1.61 13.55 11.44
C LEU A 189 2.19 13.70 10.03
N HIS A 190 1.32 13.76 9.02
CA HIS A 190 1.68 14.11 7.64
C HIS A 190 0.85 15.30 7.17
N HIS A 191 1.32 15.97 6.13
CA HIS A 191 0.60 17.05 5.47
C HIS A 191 0.63 16.85 3.96
N GLU A 192 -0.52 17.02 3.33
CA GLU A 192 -0.62 17.12 1.87
C GLU A 192 -0.80 18.58 1.46
N TYR A 193 -0.08 18.98 0.42
CA TYR A 193 -0.04 20.37 -0.03
C TYR A 193 -0.55 20.48 -1.46
N PHE A 194 -1.42 21.45 -1.70
CA PHE A 194 -1.90 21.79 -3.04
C PHE A 194 -2.03 23.30 -3.19
N LEU A 195 -2.01 23.75 -4.44
CA LEU A 195 -2.21 25.14 -4.79
C LEU A 195 -3.67 25.36 -5.14
N ALA A 196 -4.30 26.35 -4.52
CA ALA A 196 -5.64 26.81 -4.88
C ALA A 196 -5.58 28.26 -5.38
N PRO A 197 -6.44 28.67 -6.34
CA PRO A 197 -6.52 30.07 -6.74
C PRO A 197 -6.91 30.96 -5.57
N THR A 198 -6.26 32.12 -5.43
CA THR A 198 -6.63 33.11 -4.42
C THR A 198 -7.90 33.85 -4.85
N GLY A 199 -9.07 33.53 -4.26
CA GLY A 199 -10.31 34.31 -4.42
C GLY A 199 -11.55 33.59 -4.98
N ALA A 200 -11.77 32.32 -4.64
CA ALA A 200 -13.06 31.63 -4.86
C ALA A 200 -13.93 31.65 -3.61
#